data_AF-A0A6P4Z2X9-F1
#
_entry.id   AF-A0A6P4Z2X9-F1
#
_cell.length_a   1.000
_cell.length_b   1.000
_cell.length_c   1.000
_cell.angle_alpha   90.00
_cell.angle_beta   90.00
_cell.angle_gamma   90.00
#
_symmetry.space_group_name_H-M   'P 1'
#
loop_
_entity.id
_entity.type
_entity.pdbx_description
1 polymer ?
#
loop_
_entity_poly.entity_id
_entity_poly.type
_entity_poly.pdbx_seq_one_letter_code
_entity_poly.pdbx_strand_id
1 'polypeptide(L)'
;MKTPAYIFLCVLPVIAASAATDSNAEASISLETQLADVQGELHDMKTQLRQLQERSVLACDSGSVEIPAGTSNLNSGSGLRYMEIPAYFARSFSSTPTVTVGLTHLDHNPGTNTRIDVAAVSVRTNGMTIRIETWATSHVVKARASWMACA
;
A
#
# COMPACT_ATOMS: atom_id res chain seq x y z
N MET A 1 -29.50 73.37 72.34
CA MET A 1 -28.53 74.06 71.45
C MET A 1 -27.26 73.21 71.34
N LYS A 2 -26.90 72.85 70.10
CA LYS A 2 -25.58 72.49 69.51
C LYS A 2 -24.76 71.26 70.01
N THR A 3 -24.44 70.42 69.00
CA THR A 3 -23.49 69.29 68.78
C THR A 3 -22.02 69.57 69.15
N PRO A 4 -21.00 68.65 69.01
CA PRO A 4 -20.86 67.42 68.17
C PRO A 4 -20.22 66.16 68.84
N ALA A 5 -20.52 64.92 68.41
CA ALA A 5 -19.88 64.05 67.41
C ALA A 5 -18.40 63.66 67.66
N TYR A 6 -18.12 62.35 67.85
CA TYR A 6 -16.85 61.72 67.49
C TYR A 6 -17.06 60.25 67.08
N ILE A 7 -16.65 59.95 65.85
CA ILE A 7 -16.67 58.67 65.16
C ILE A 7 -15.39 57.92 65.53
N PHE A 8 -15.51 56.69 66.04
CA PHE A 8 -14.36 55.80 66.28
C PHE A 8 -14.39 54.69 65.22
N LEU A 9 -13.63 54.87 64.15
CA LEU A 9 -13.36 53.87 63.13
C LEU A 9 -12.34 52.87 63.68
N CYS A 10 -12.77 51.65 63.97
CA CYS A 10 -11.89 50.54 64.33
C CYS A 10 -11.38 49.89 63.04
N VAL A 11 -10.08 50.07 62.76
CA VAL A 11 -9.38 49.46 61.62
C VAL A 11 -9.13 47.98 61.94
N LEU A 12 -9.75 47.07 61.18
CA LEU A 12 -9.48 45.63 61.25
C LEU A 12 -8.04 45.34 60.80
N PRO A 13 -7.33 44.38 61.42
CA PRO A 13 -6.02 43.98 60.96
C PRO A 13 -6.16 43.18 59.66
N VAL A 14 -5.45 43.62 58.64
CA VAL A 14 -5.20 42.84 57.42
C VAL A 14 -4.37 41.62 57.82
N ILE A 15 -4.97 40.43 57.80
CA ILE A 15 -4.24 39.17 57.88
C ILE A 15 -3.64 38.93 56.51
N ALA A 16 -2.33 39.15 56.37
CA ALA A 16 -1.57 38.69 55.22
C ALA A 16 -1.40 37.16 55.32
N ALA A 17 -2.24 36.41 54.59
CA ALA A 17 -1.99 35.00 54.34
C ALA A 17 -0.83 34.90 53.33
N SER A 18 0.30 34.33 53.75
CA SER A 18 1.44 34.08 52.89
C SER A 18 1.08 33.01 51.85
N ALA A 19 1.01 33.39 50.58
CA ALA A 19 0.93 32.49 49.43
C ALA A 19 2.27 31.75 49.27
N ALA A 20 2.34 30.52 49.78
CA ALA A 20 3.51 29.65 49.60
C ALA A 20 3.14 28.23 49.14
N THR A 21 1.97 28.05 48.51
CA THR A 21 1.49 26.72 48.10
C THR A 21 1.10 26.57 46.62
N ASP A 22 1.17 27.61 45.78
CA ASP A 22 0.70 27.51 44.37
C ASP A 22 1.73 26.92 43.39
N SER A 23 3.02 27.23 43.54
CA SER A 23 4.02 26.84 42.52
C SER A 23 4.21 25.33 42.35
N ASN A 24 4.08 24.56 43.44
CA ASN A 24 4.15 23.09 43.37
C ASN A 24 2.90 22.48 42.73
N ALA A 25 1.72 23.09 42.93
CA ALA A 25 0.47 22.63 42.35
C ALA A 25 0.44 22.89 40.83
N GLU A 26 0.86 24.08 40.39
CA GLU A 26 0.95 24.44 38.97
C GLU A 26 1.93 23.54 38.20
N ALA A 27 3.09 23.23 38.80
CA ALA A 27 4.06 22.32 38.20
C ALA A 27 3.54 20.88 38.07
N SER A 28 2.82 20.37 39.09
CA SER A 28 2.18 19.05 39.01
C SER A 28 1.09 18.98 37.94
N ILE A 29 0.26 20.02 37.81
CA ILE A 29 -0.80 20.11 36.80
C ILE A 29 -0.18 20.14 35.39
N SER A 30 0.93 20.87 35.21
CA SER A 30 1.63 20.95 33.93
C SER A 30 2.19 19.58 33.50
N LEU A 31 2.78 18.82 34.43
CA LEU A 31 3.33 17.50 34.15
C LEU A 31 2.23 16.47 33.83
N GLU A 32 1.12 16.51 34.56
CA GLU A 32 -0.06 15.67 34.29
C GLU A 32 -0.66 15.97 32.92
N THR A 33 -0.70 17.24 32.53
CA THR A 33 -1.16 17.67 31.20
C THR A 33 -0.25 17.11 30.10
N GLN A 34 1.07 17.19 30.28
CA GLN A 34 2.03 16.61 29.31
C GLN A 34 1.92 15.09 29.22
N LEU A 35 1.69 14.40 30.34
CA LEU A 35 1.51 12.95 30.34
C LEU A 35 0.23 12.55 29.59
N ALA A 36 -0.86 13.28 29.80
CA ALA A 36 -2.12 13.06 29.10
C ALA A 36 -1.96 13.29 27.58
N ASP A 37 -1.21 14.30 27.18
CA ASP A 37 -0.94 14.63 25.78
C ASP A 37 -0.12 13.51 25.09
N VAL A 38 0.98 13.06 25.70
CA VAL A 38 1.80 11.95 25.18
C VAL A 38 1.01 10.63 25.14
N GLN A 39 0.13 10.39 26.11
CA GLN A 39 -0.76 9.22 26.09
C GLN A 39 -1.79 9.30 24.95
N GLY A 40 -2.29 10.51 24.65
CA GLY A 40 -3.13 10.79 23.50
C GLY A 40 -2.41 10.50 22.19
N GLU A 41 -1.19 11.04 21.99
CA GLU A 41 -0.39 10.78 20.79
C GLU A 41 -0.06 9.29 20.61
N LEU A 42 0.28 8.57 21.68
CA LEU A 42 0.52 7.13 21.62
C LEU A 42 -0.74 6.34 21.26
N HIS A 43 -1.91 6.77 21.75
CA HIS A 43 -3.19 6.18 21.39
C HIS A 43 -3.49 6.39 19.90
N ASP A 44 -3.30 7.61 19.41
CA ASP A 44 -3.48 7.95 18.00
C ASP A 44 -2.52 7.19 17.10
N MET A 45 -1.23 7.12 17.47
CA MET A 45 -0.23 6.37 16.71
C MET A 45 -0.55 4.88 16.68
N LYS A 46 -1.00 4.27 17.80
CA LYS A 46 -1.46 2.88 17.81
C LYS A 46 -2.66 2.66 16.91
N THR A 47 -3.60 3.61 16.92
CA THR A 47 -4.80 3.56 16.07
C THR A 47 -4.43 3.66 14.60
N GLN A 48 -3.50 4.56 14.24
CA GLN A 48 -2.95 4.66 12.89
C GLN A 48 -2.25 3.38 12.45
N LEU A 49 -1.39 2.79 13.29
CA LEU A 49 -0.72 1.52 12.97
C LEU A 49 -1.72 0.40 12.73
N ARG A 50 -2.75 0.31 13.58
CA ARG A 50 -3.82 -0.68 13.41
C ARG A 50 -4.58 -0.46 12.11
N GLN A 51 -4.93 0.78 11.76
CA GLN A 51 -5.58 1.09 10.48
C GLN A 51 -4.70 0.76 9.28
N LEU A 52 -3.38 1.03 9.36
CA LEU A 52 -2.44 0.69 8.30
C LEU A 52 -2.28 -0.83 8.15
N GLN A 53 -2.35 -1.59 9.25
CA GLN A 53 -2.33 -3.05 9.24
C GLN A 53 -3.64 -3.67 8.75
N GLU A 54 -4.78 -3.08 9.11
CA GLU A 54 -6.11 -3.51 8.69
C GLU A 54 -6.44 -3.06 7.25
N ARG A 55 -5.67 -2.13 6.69
CA ARG A 55 -5.68 -1.84 5.26
C ARG A 55 -5.22 -3.11 4.57
N SER A 56 -6.16 -3.85 3.97
CA SER A 56 -5.90 -4.97 3.07
C SER A 56 -4.78 -4.56 2.10
N VAL A 57 -3.55 -4.98 2.38
CA VAL A 57 -2.43 -4.76 1.49
C VAL A 57 -2.65 -5.77 0.39
N LEU A 58 -3.32 -5.33 -0.67
CA LEU A 58 -3.42 -6.09 -1.91
C LEU A 58 -1.99 -6.47 -2.29
N ALA A 59 -1.65 -7.75 -2.15
CA ALA A 59 -0.34 -8.21 -2.53
C ALA A 59 -0.33 -8.18 -4.05
N CYS A 60 0.67 -7.53 -4.64
CA CYS A 60 0.85 -7.53 -6.07
C CYS A 60 2.26 -8.00 -6.42
N ASP A 61 2.35 -8.72 -7.53
CA ASP A 61 3.60 -9.12 -8.15
C ASP A 61 3.54 -8.80 -9.66
N SER A 62 4.69 -8.67 -10.29
CA SER A 62 4.78 -8.36 -11.72
C SER A 62 6.03 -8.97 -12.32
N GLY A 63 5.97 -9.25 -13.61
CA GLY A 63 7.10 -9.81 -14.32
C GLY A 63 6.89 -9.84 -15.82
N SER A 64 7.86 -10.43 -16.51
CA SER A 64 7.79 -10.60 -17.96
C SER A 64 8.37 -11.93 -18.39
N VAL A 65 7.85 -12.48 -19.47
CA VAL A 65 8.39 -13.64 -20.16
C VAL A 65 8.61 -13.33 -21.62
N GLU A 66 9.68 -13.85 -22.19
CA GLU A 66 9.99 -13.75 -23.62
C GLU A 66 10.05 -15.16 -24.20
N ILE A 67 9.61 -15.30 -25.45
CA ILE A 67 9.78 -16.54 -26.20
C ILE A 67 11.28 -16.90 -26.19
N PRO A 68 11.68 -18.09 -25.70
CA PRO A 68 13.08 -18.47 -25.67
C PRO A 68 13.65 -18.57 -27.09
N ALA A 69 14.89 -18.09 -27.27
CA ALA A 69 15.53 -18.08 -28.57
C ALA A 69 15.73 -19.51 -29.10
N GLY A 70 15.40 -19.73 -30.37
CA GLY A 70 15.65 -21.00 -31.06
C GLY A 70 14.70 -22.15 -30.74
N THR A 71 13.73 -21.99 -29.83
CA THR A 71 12.79 -23.06 -29.44
C THR A 71 11.36 -22.85 -29.96
N SER A 72 11.08 -21.69 -30.54
CA SER A 72 9.72 -21.30 -30.94
C SER A 72 9.28 -21.91 -32.26
N ASN A 73 8.17 -22.65 -32.23
CA ASN A 73 7.46 -23.06 -33.44
C ASN A 73 6.59 -21.94 -34.05
N LEU A 74 6.50 -20.76 -33.42
CA LEU A 74 5.62 -19.68 -33.88
C LEU A 74 6.12 -18.99 -35.15
N ASN A 75 7.41 -19.11 -35.48
CA ASN A 75 8.02 -18.54 -36.68
C ASN A 75 7.96 -19.46 -37.92
N SER A 76 7.28 -20.62 -37.83
CA SER A 76 7.20 -21.58 -38.95
C SER A 76 5.93 -22.43 -38.90
N GLY A 77 5.54 -23.02 -40.04
CA GLY A 77 4.33 -23.83 -40.12
C GLY A 77 3.04 -23.00 -40.17
N SER A 78 1.90 -23.66 -40.03
CA SER A 78 0.58 -23.04 -40.16
C SER A 78 -0.44 -23.62 -39.18
N GLY A 79 -1.60 -22.96 -39.07
CA GLY A 79 -2.63 -23.34 -38.10
C GLY A 79 -2.29 -22.85 -36.71
N LEU A 80 -3.08 -23.28 -35.73
CA LEU A 80 -2.93 -22.90 -34.33
C LEU A 80 -1.60 -23.45 -33.77
N ARG A 81 -0.76 -22.55 -33.28
CA ARG A 81 0.53 -22.87 -32.66
C ARG A 81 0.68 -21.98 -31.44
N TYR A 82 1.22 -22.53 -30.36
CA TYR A 82 1.42 -21.80 -29.13
C TYR A 82 2.68 -22.28 -28.40
N MET A 83 3.21 -21.40 -27.57
CA MET A 83 4.27 -21.67 -26.61
C MET A 83 3.72 -21.40 -25.22
N GLU A 84 3.98 -22.33 -24.29
CA GLU A 84 3.64 -22.20 -22.88
C GLU A 84 4.91 -22.00 -22.08
N ILE A 85 4.98 -20.87 -21.36
CA ILE A 85 6.15 -20.45 -20.60
C ILE A 85 5.74 -20.31 -19.13
N PRO A 86 6.34 -21.08 -18.20
CA PRO A 86 6.03 -20.93 -16.78
C PRO A 86 6.53 -19.58 -16.26
N ALA A 87 5.72 -18.93 -15.42
CA ALA A 87 6.06 -17.73 -14.68
C ALA A 87 5.76 -17.96 -13.19
N TYR A 88 6.76 -17.75 -12.34
CA TYR A 88 6.65 -17.94 -10.90
C TYR A 88 6.57 -16.60 -10.19
N PHE A 89 5.72 -16.54 -9.16
CA PHE A 89 5.65 -15.36 -8.29
C PHE A 89 6.81 -15.36 -7.31
N ALA A 90 7.34 -14.18 -6.98
CA ALA A 90 8.41 -14.02 -6.01
C ALA A 90 8.00 -14.51 -4.61
N ARG A 91 6.70 -14.39 -4.29
CA ARG A 91 6.07 -14.92 -3.08
C ARG A 91 4.72 -15.54 -3.43
N SER A 92 4.38 -16.66 -2.80
CA SER A 92 3.06 -17.26 -2.97
C SER A 92 1.97 -16.36 -2.39
N PHE A 93 0.89 -16.17 -3.13
CA PHE A 93 -0.31 -15.48 -2.67
C PHE A 93 -1.12 -16.35 -1.70
N SER A 94 -1.94 -15.70 -0.86
CA SER A 94 -2.87 -16.37 0.07
C SER A 94 -4.07 -17.00 -0.65
N SER A 95 -4.43 -16.47 -1.83
CA SER A 95 -5.48 -16.96 -2.71
C SER A 95 -5.03 -16.85 -4.18
N THR A 96 -5.75 -17.48 -5.11
CA THR A 96 -5.41 -17.38 -6.54
C THR A 96 -5.53 -15.92 -7.00
N PRO A 97 -4.44 -15.29 -7.49
CA PRO A 97 -4.46 -13.88 -7.87
C PRO A 97 -5.29 -13.64 -9.14
N THR A 98 -5.80 -12.42 -9.28
CA THR A 98 -6.25 -11.90 -10.57
C THR A 98 -5.05 -11.44 -11.37
N VAL A 99 -4.94 -11.91 -12.61
CA VAL A 99 -3.80 -11.61 -13.49
C VAL A 99 -4.24 -10.81 -14.70
N THR A 100 -3.52 -9.73 -15.01
CA THR A 100 -3.55 -9.07 -16.31
C THR A 100 -2.24 -9.35 -17.04
N VAL A 101 -2.31 -9.68 -18.33
CA VAL A 101 -1.15 -9.92 -19.19
C VAL A 101 -1.31 -9.12 -20.48
N GLY A 102 -0.19 -8.64 -21.02
CA GLY A 102 -0.18 -7.92 -22.30
C GLY A 102 1.14 -8.10 -23.05
N LEU A 103 1.06 -8.02 -24.38
CA LEU A 103 2.25 -7.98 -25.23
C LEU A 103 3.00 -6.67 -25.01
N THR A 104 4.31 -6.77 -24.82
CA THR A 104 5.23 -5.63 -24.59
C THR A 104 6.37 -5.57 -25.61
N HIS A 105 6.53 -6.62 -26.43
CA HIS A 105 7.42 -6.65 -27.58
C HIS A 105 6.85 -7.63 -28.60
N LEU A 106 6.87 -7.27 -29.89
CA LEU A 106 6.47 -8.12 -31.00
C LEU A 106 7.40 -7.88 -32.20
N ASP A 107 8.03 -8.95 -32.65
CA ASP A 107 8.77 -9.05 -33.91
C ASP A 107 8.07 -10.10 -34.78
N HIS A 108 7.49 -9.66 -35.90
CA HIS A 108 6.68 -10.49 -36.79
C HIS A 108 7.22 -10.44 -38.21
N ASN A 109 6.99 -11.53 -38.96
CA ASN A 109 7.37 -11.57 -40.36
C ASN A 109 6.46 -10.65 -41.19
N PRO A 110 7.00 -9.63 -41.89
CA PRO A 110 6.21 -8.68 -42.67
C PRO A 110 5.50 -9.30 -43.88
N GLY A 111 5.91 -10.51 -44.31
CA GLY A 111 5.28 -11.24 -45.41
C GLY A 111 3.97 -11.94 -45.04
N THR A 112 3.50 -11.82 -43.79
CA THR A 112 2.31 -12.51 -43.28
C THR A 112 1.47 -11.58 -42.42
N ASN A 113 0.16 -11.81 -42.36
CA ASN A 113 -0.70 -11.01 -41.48
C ASN A 113 -0.26 -11.18 -40.01
N THR A 114 -0.37 -10.10 -39.24
CA THR A 114 -0.13 -10.16 -37.80
C THR A 114 -1.34 -10.77 -37.09
N ARG A 115 -1.15 -11.94 -36.49
CA ARG A 115 -2.13 -12.60 -35.62
C ARG A 115 -1.39 -13.20 -34.44
N ILE A 116 -1.62 -12.64 -33.26
CA ILE A 116 -0.99 -13.08 -32.03
C ILE A 116 -1.97 -12.85 -30.89
N ASP A 117 -2.00 -13.77 -29.95
CA ASP A 117 -2.72 -13.59 -28.69
C ASP A 117 -1.83 -14.02 -27.51
N VAL A 118 -2.13 -13.47 -26.34
CA VAL A 118 -1.43 -13.79 -25.10
C VAL A 118 -2.43 -13.99 -23.96
N ALA A 119 -2.29 -15.10 -23.26
CA ALA A 119 -3.14 -15.44 -22.13
C ALA A 119 -2.33 -15.95 -20.94
N ALA A 120 -2.77 -15.60 -19.73
CA ALA A 120 -2.37 -16.29 -18.52
C ALA A 120 -3.29 -17.50 -18.34
N VAL A 121 -2.71 -18.70 -18.32
CA VAL A 121 -3.43 -19.97 -18.12
C VAL A 121 -2.89 -20.68 -16.89
N SER A 122 -3.68 -21.58 -16.31
CA SER A 122 -3.27 -22.38 -15.14
C SER A 122 -2.76 -21.54 -13.95
N VAL A 123 -3.41 -20.41 -13.67
CA VAL A 123 -3.03 -19.51 -12.56
C VAL A 123 -3.26 -20.20 -11.21
N ARG A 124 -2.23 -20.19 -10.35
CA ARG A 124 -2.21 -20.75 -9.00
C ARG A 124 -1.63 -19.72 -8.03
N THR A 125 -1.57 -20.04 -6.74
CA THR A 125 -1.02 -19.12 -5.72
C THR A 125 0.48 -18.87 -5.86
N ASN A 126 1.24 -19.77 -6.47
CA ASN A 126 2.71 -19.69 -6.59
C ASN A 126 3.22 -19.36 -8.00
N GLY A 127 2.33 -19.28 -8.99
CA GLY A 127 2.70 -18.98 -10.35
C GLY A 127 1.58 -19.24 -11.35
N MET A 128 1.93 -19.21 -12.62
CA MET A 128 1.05 -19.39 -13.76
C MET A 128 1.83 -19.85 -14.98
N THR A 129 1.11 -20.15 -16.05
CA THR A 129 1.69 -20.35 -17.38
C THR A 129 1.25 -19.22 -18.29
N ILE A 130 2.18 -18.60 -18.99
CA ILE A 130 1.87 -17.64 -20.04
C ILE A 130 1.84 -18.38 -21.37
N ARG A 131 0.69 -18.36 -22.05
CA ARG A 131 0.53 -18.89 -23.40
C ARG A 131 0.63 -17.76 -24.40
N ILE A 132 1.60 -17.85 -25.31
CA ILE A 132 1.70 -16.96 -26.48
C ILE A 132 1.31 -17.80 -27.70
N GLU A 133 0.30 -17.36 -28.43
CA GLU A 133 -0.27 -18.12 -29.54
C GLU A 133 -0.33 -17.32 -30.85
N THR A 134 -0.27 -18.06 -31.96
CA THR A 134 -0.46 -17.53 -33.31
C THR A 134 -1.24 -18.56 -34.14
N TRP A 135 -1.81 -18.12 -35.26
CA TRP A 135 -2.62 -19.00 -36.11
C TRP A 135 -2.57 -18.64 -37.59
N ALA A 136 -3.21 -19.50 -38.39
CA ALA A 136 -3.16 -19.47 -39.85
C ALA A 136 -1.70 -19.47 -40.32
N THR A 137 -1.35 -18.61 -41.26
CA THR A 137 0.00 -18.51 -41.86
C THR A 137 0.88 -17.48 -41.18
N SER A 138 0.48 -16.92 -40.04
CA SER A 138 1.22 -15.84 -39.36
C SER A 138 2.53 -16.37 -38.76
N HIS A 139 3.61 -15.61 -38.86
CA HIS A 139 4.92 -15.99 -38.30
C HIS A 139 5.42 -14.96 -37.28
N VAL A 140 5.62 -15.41 -36.04
CA VAL A 140 6.13 -14.59 -34.93
C VAL A 140 7.58 -14.98 -34.65
N VAL A 141 8.50 -14.04 -34.87
CA VAL A 141 9.96 -14.23 -34.69
C VAL A 141 10.31 -14.10 -33.21
N LYS A 142 9.83 -13.03 -32.57
CA LYS A 142 9.99 -12.80 -31.12
C LYS A 142 8.72 -12.17 -30.54
N ALA A 143 8.42 -12.49 -29.30
CA ALA A 143 7.40 -11.80 -28.54
C ALA A 143 7.76 -11.82 -27.04
N ARG A 144 7.42 -10.73 -26.35
CA ARG A 144 7.50 -10.62 -24.90
C ARG A 144 6.14 -10.24 -24.34
N ALA A 145 5.75 -10.91 -23.27
CA ALA A 145 4.57 -10.60 -22.50
C ALA A 145 4.98 -10.12 -21.11
N SER A 146 4.32 -9.06 -20.63
CA SER A 146 4.45 -8.62 -19.24
C SER A 146 3.12 -8.81 -18.53
N TRP A 147 3.18 -9.07 -17.23
CA TRP A 147 2.03 -9.40 -16.42
C TRP A 147 2.07 -8.69 -15.06
N MET A 148 0.88 -8.52 -14.48
CA MET A 148 0.65 -8.07 -13.12
C MET A 148 -0.37 -9.01 -12.47
N ALA A 149 -0.07 -9.48 -11.26
CA ALA A 149 -0.91 -10.39 -10.50
C ALA A 149 -1.18 -9.77 -9.12
N CYS A 150 -2.44 -9.72 -8.68
CA CYS A 150 -2.79 -9.22 -7.36
C CYS A 150 -3.83 -10.11 -6.65
N ALA A 151 -3.67 -10.32 -5.34
CA ALA A 151 -4.58 -11.10 -4.50
C ALA A 151 -4.69 -10.54 -3.07
#